data_AF-A0A3N6M2I2-F1
#
_entry.id   AF-A0A3N6M2I2-F1
#
_cell.length_a   1.000
_cell.length_b   1.000
_cell.length_c   1.000
_cell.angle_alpha   90.00
_cell.angle_beta   90.00
_cell.angle_gamma   90.00
#
_symmetry.space_group_name_H-M   'P 1'
#
loop_
_entity.id
_entity.type
_entity.pdbx_description
1 polymer ?
#
loop_
_entity_poly.entity_id
_entity_poly.type
_entity_poly.pdbx_seq_one_letter_code
_entity_poly.pdbx_strand_id
1 'polypeptide(L)' 'MSGSNVALLVGKYSVGGTLGTLLVAYGVNEVLFATAHSWSRQSLYQGSGAVLVFVGWVVLLVTLVNLYGELSGR' A
#
# COMPACT_ATOMS: atom_id res chain seq x y z
N MET A 1 -26.05 -7.16 6.62
CA MET A 1 -25.93 -5.92 5.83
C MET A 1 -26.63 -6.09 4.49
N SER A 2 -27.28 -5.06 3.95
CA SER A 2 -27.75 -5.09 2.56
C SER A 2 -26.57 -5.01 1.58
N GLY A 3 -26.74 -5.49 0.35
CA GLY A 3 -25.71 -5.39 -0.69
C GLY A 3 -25.28 -3.94 -0.99
N SER A 4 -26.20 -2.97 -0.88
CA SER A 4 -25.89 -1.54 -1.02
C SER A 4 -24.93 -1.03 0.06
N ASN A 5 -25.09 -1.49 1.31
CA ASN A 5 -24.21 -1.09 2.42
C ASN A 5 -22.81 -1.69 2.26
N VAL A 6 -22.70 -2.91 1.70
CA VAL A 6 -21.41 -3.54 1.39
C VAL A 6 -20.67 -2.76 0.30
N ALA A 7 -21.37 -2.38 -0.79
CA ALA A 7 -20.76 -1.60 -1.88
C ALA A 7 -20.25 -0.23 -1.42
N LEU A 8 -21.01 0.45 -0.55
CA LEU A 8 -20.59 1.71 0.07
C LEU A 8 -19.34 1.53 0.94
N LEU A 9 -19.28 0.45 1.70
CA LEU A 9 -18.12 0.10 2.52
C LEU A 9 -16.88 -0.13 1.66
N VAL A 10 -17.01 -0.94 0.61
CA VAL A 10 -15.91 -1.21 -0.34
C VAL A 10 -15.45 0.09 -1.00
N GLY A 11 -16.39 0.95 -1.40
CA GLY A 11 -16.08 2.29 -1.92
C GLY A 11 -15.26 3.13 -0.93
N LYS A 12 -15.63 3.13 0.35
CA LYS A 12 -14.90 3.83 1.42
C LYS A 12 -13.45 3.37 1.53
N TYR A 13 -13.22 2.06 1.50
CA TYR A 13 -11.89 1.47 1.66
C TYR A 13 -11.06 1.40 0.37
N SER A 14 -11.67 1.65 -0.80
CA SER A 14 -10.97 1.68 -2.09
C SER A 14 -9.84 2.72 -2.14
N VAL A 15 -9.99 3.83 -1.41
CA VAL A 15 -8.96 4.88 -1.29
C VAL A 15 -7.71 4.34 -0.60
N GLY A 16 -7.88 3.61 0.52
CA GLY A 16 -6.77 2.98 1.23
C GLY A 16 -6.09 1.91 0.39
N GLY A 17 -6.87 1.10 -0.34
CA GLY A 17 -6.34 0.12 -1.30
C GLY A 17 -5.51 0.76 -2.41
N THR A 18 -5.99 1.88 -2.96
CA THR A 18 -5.32 2.62 -4.03
C THR A 18 -4.02 3.24 -3.52
N LEU A 19 -4.06 3.95 -2.40
CA LEU A 19 -2.88 4.59 -1.81
C LEU A 19 -1.80 3.57 -1.43
N GLY A 20 -2.17 2.47 -0.78
CA GLY A 20 -1.23 1.41 -0.44
C GLY A 20 -0.56 0.80 -1.67
N THR A 21 -1.34 0.54 -2.72
CA THR A 21 -0.82 -0.02 -3.98
C THR A 21 0.13 0.95 -4.68
N LEU A 22 -0.18 2.25 -4.72
CA LEU A 22 0.68 3.28 -5.31
C LEU A 22 2.02 3.39 -4.57
N LEU A 23 2.01 3.35 -3.24
CA LEU A 23 3.24 3.37 -2.43
C LEU A 23 4.11 2.14 -2.69
N VAL A 24 3.51 0.96 -2.79
CA VAL A 24 4.24 -0.27 -3.16
C VAL A 24 4.84 -0.13 -4.54
N ALA A 25 4.05 0.29 -5.54
CA ALA A 25 4.53 0.43 -6.92
C ALA A 25 5.67 1.45 -7.02
N TYR A 26 5.55 2.59 -6.35
CA TYR A 26 6.58 3.63 -6.34
C TYR A 26 7.85 3.15 -5.64
N GLY A 27 7.71 2.53 -4.45
CA GLY A 27 8.85 2.00 -3.71
C GLY A 27 9.60 0.90 -4.47
N VAL A 28 8.89 0.00 -5.17
CA VAL A 28 9.51 -1.03 -6.01
C VAL A 28 10.27 -0.39 -7.18
N ASN A 29 9.68 0.60 -7.86
CA ASN A 29 10.36 1.31 -8.94
C ASN A 29 11.63 1.99 -8.45
N GLU A 30 11.60 2.62 -7.28
CA GLU A 30 12.76 3.28 -6.69
C GLU A 30 13.89 2.29 -6.38
N VAL A 31 13.56 1.13 -5.80
CA VAL A 31 14.54 0.06 -5.54
C VAL A 31 15.14 -0.46 -6.84
N LEU A 32 14.32 -0.74 -7.85
CA LEU A 32 14.79 -1.25 -9.14
C LEU A 32 15.66 -0.22 -9.87
N PHE A 33 15.24 1.05 -9.88
CA PHE A 33 15.99 2.14 -10.48
C PHE A 33 17.35 2.35 -9.80
N ALA A 34 17.38 2.39 -8.47
CA ALA A 34 18.61 2.51 -7.70
C ALA A 34 19.56 1.32 -7.89
N THR A 35 19.00 0.13 -8.10
CA THR A 35 19.77 -1.09 -8.37
C THR A 35 20.34 -1.08 -9.79
N ALA A 36 19.62 -0.52 -10.76
CA ALA A 36 20.03 -0.43 -12.16
C ALA A 36 21.03 0.72 -12.44
N HIS A 37 21.16 1.72 -11.57
CA HIS A 37 22.02 2.90 -11.78
C HIS A 37 23.03 3.14 -10.64
N SER A 38 24.30 2.80 -10.90
CA SER A 38 25.54 3.25 -10.22
C SER A 38 25.76 2.91 -8.73
N TRP A 39 26.98 2.41 -8.43
CA TRP A 39 27.48 1.93 -7.13
C TRP A 39 27.37 2.96 -5.98
N SER A 40 27.43 4.26 -6.25
CA SER A 40 27.58 5.29 -5.19
C SER A 40 26.27 5.80 -4.59
N ARG A 41 25.11 5.54 -5.21
CA ARG A 41 23.79 6.01 -4.73
C ARG A 41 22.89 4.90 -4.20
N GLN A 42 23.35 3.64 -4.21
CA GLN A 42 22.50 2.47 -3.97
C GLN A 42 21.83 2.46 -2.58
N SER A 43 22.57 2.71 -1.49
CA SER A 43 22.04 2.46 -0.14
C SER A 43 20.89 3.40 0.27
N LEU A 44 20.98 4.69 -0.08
CA LEU A 44 19.98 5.68 0.27
C LEU A 44 18.67 5.48 -0.50
N TYR A 45 18.75 5.31 -1.83
CA TYR A 45 17.56 5.17 -2.68
C TYR A 45 16.92 3.77 -2.58
N GLN A 46 17.73 2.71 -2.42
CA GLN A 46 17.19 1.37 -2.11
C GLN A 46 16.53 1.36 -0.74
N GLY A 47 17.14 2.03 0.25
CA GLY A 47 16.58 2.16 1.60
C GLY A 47 15.25 2.91 1.60
N SER A 48 15.17 4.07 0.94
CA SER A 48 13.92 4.84 0.83
C SER A 48 12.84 4.07 0.06
N GLY A 49 13.21 3.39 -1.04
CA GLY A 49 12.29 2.55 -1.80
C GLY A 49 11.74 1.40 -0.97
N ALA A 50 12.59 0.69 -0.22
CA ALA A 50 12.16 -0.38 0.67
C ALA A 50 11.22 0.11 1.78
N VAL A 51 11.49 1.30 2.35
CA VAL A 51 10.59 1.93 3.33
C VAL A 51 9.23 2.25 2.71
N LEU A 52 9.19 2.79 1.50
CA LEU A 52 7.94 3.08 0.80
C LEU A 52 7.12 1.82 0.52
N VAL A 53 7.77 0.73 0.11
CA VAL A 53 7.13 -0.58 -0.05
C VAL A 53 6.54 -1.06 1.27
N PHE A 54 7.32 -1.00 2.35
CA PHE A 54 6.85 -1.39 3.69
C PHE A 54 5.63 -0.58 4.13
N VAL A 55 5.68 0.75 4.00
CA VAL A 55 4.56 1.63 4.36
C VAL A 55 3.32 1.30 3.49
N GLY A 56 3.51 1.07 2.19
CA GLY A 56 2.42 0.66 1.30
C GLY A 56 1.73 -0.63 1.76
N TRP A 57 2.50 -1.65 2.17
CA TRP A 57 1.95 -2.87 2.75
C TRP A 57 1.21 -2.65 4.06
N VAL A 58 1.73 -1.79 4.94
CA VAL A 58 1.05 -1.44 6.20
C VAL A 58 -0.29 -0.77 5.92
N VAL A 59 -0.33 0.17 4.97
CA VAL A 59 -1.57 0.83 4.55
C VAL A 59 -2.58 -0.18 4.01
N LEU A 60 -2.15 -1.12 3.16
CA LEU A 60 -3.00 -2.20 2.65
C LEU A 60 -3.54 -3.08 3.78
N LEU A 61 -2.68 -3.49 4.71
CA LEU A 61 -3.05 -4.35 5.82
C LEU A 61 -4.06 -3.68 6.76
N VAL A 62 -3.82 -2.43 7.14
CA VAL A 62 -4.74 -1.64 7.99
C VAL A 62 -6.07 -1.42 7.28
N THR A 63 -6.04 -1.11 5.97
CA THR A 63 -7.26 -0.97 5.16
C THR A 63 -8.08 -2.25 5.15
N LEU A 64 -7.44 -3.40 4.92
CA LEU A 64 -8.10 -4.71 4.88
C LEU A 64 -8.64 -5.12 6.25
N VAL A 65 -7.87 -4.93 7.32
CA VAL A 65 -8.31 -5.26 8.69
C VAL A 65 -9.52 -4.43 9.09
N ASN A 66 -9.51 -3.13 8.79
CA ASN A 66 -10.64 -2.26 9.11
C ASN A 66 -11.88 -2.59 8.26
N LEU A 67 -11.71 -2.85 6.96
CA LEU A 67 -12.80 -3.31 6.10
C LEU A 67 -13.40 -4.62 6.62
N TYR A 68 -12.54 -5.58 6.98
CA TYR A 68 -12.97 -6.85 7.54
C TYR A 68 -13.70 -6.69 8.88
N GLY A 69 -13.20 -5.84 9.77
CA GLY A 69 -13.85 -5.50 11.04
C GLY A 69 -15.29 -5.06 10.81
N GLU A 70 -15.48 -4.03 9.98
CA GLU A 70 -16.80 -3.49 9.67
C GLU A 70 -17.72 -4.49 8.95
N LEU A 71 -17.19 -5.32 8.03
CA LEU A 71 -17.97 -6.39 7.39
C LEU A 71 -18.38 -7.50 8.38
N SER A 72 -17.54 -7.78 9.37
CA SER A 72 -17.78 -8.79 10.41
C SER A 72 -18.64 -8.27 11.57
N GLY A 73 -18.94 -6.96 11.60
CA GLY A 73 -19.68 -6.32 12.69
C GLY A 73 -18.86 -6.14 13.97
N ARG A 74 -17.53 -6.07 13.86
CA ARG A 74 -16.59 -5.73 14.94
C ARG A 74 -16.18 -4.27 14.85
#